data_AF-A0A509LD89-F1
#
_entry.id   AF-A0A509LD89-F1
#
_cell.length_a   1.000
_cell.length_b   1.000
_cell.length_c   1.000
_cell.angle_alpha   90.00
_cell.angle_beta   90.00
_cell.angle_gamma   90.00
#
_symmetry.space_group_name_H-M   'P 1'
#
loop_
_entity.id
_entity.type
_entity.pdbx_description
1 polymer ?
#
loop_
_entity_poly.entity_id
_entity_poly.type
_entity_poly.pdbx_seq_one_letter_code
_entity_poly.pdbx_strand_id
1 'polypeptide(L)' 'MDMTVKIERILYATDLSENARFAAAYAISQASLYGAKIIFLHVLPEGKEDQR' A
#
# COMPACT_ATOMS: atom_id res chain seq x y z
N MET A 1 28.26 15.08 2.53
CA MET A 1 27.16 14.51 1.74
C MET A 1 26.03 14.22 2.70
N ASP A 2 24.82 14.71 2.41
CA ASP A 2 23.63 14.39 3.20
C ASP A 2 23.27 12.91 2.95
N MET A 3 23.34 12.09 4.00
CA MET A 3 23.11 10.64 3.96
C MET A 3 21.71 10.26 4.45
N THR A 4 20.77 11.21 4.45
CA THR A 4 19.40 10.92 4.90
C THR A 4 18.63 10.13 3.84
N VAL A 5 18.04 9.02 4.26
CA VAL A 5 17.12 8.23 3.42
C VAL A 5 15.85 9.03 3.21
N LYS A 6 15.50 9.30 1.94
CA LYS A 6 14.24 9.94 1.57
C LYS A 6 13.21 8.89 1.19
N ILE A 7 12.08 8.87 1.91
CA ILE A 7 10.94 8.03 1.56
C ILE A 7 10.07 8.82 0.58
N GLU A 8 10.14 8.48 -0.70
CA GLU A 8 9.36 9.17 -1.75
C GLU A 8 8.03 8.48 -2.07
N ARG A 9 7.95 7.16 -1.84
CA ARG A 9 6.78 6.34 -2.15
C ARG A 9 6.55 5.27 -1.09
N ILE A 10 5.28 5.03 -0.77
CA ILE A 10 4.82 3.98 0.14
C ILE A 10 3.81 3.10 -0.61
N LEU A 11 4.08 1.79 -0.66
CA LEU A 11 3.14 0.81 -1.19
C LEU A 11 2.33 0.22 -0.03
N TYR A 12 1.02 0.42 -0.06
CA TYR A 12 0.07 -0.21 0.85
C TYR A 12 -0.62 -1.38 0.12
N ALA A 13 -0.13 -2.59 0.39
CA ALA A 13 -0.75 -3.82 -0.08
C ALA A 13 -1.95 -4.17 0.80
N THR A 14 -3.08 -4.52 0.19
CA THR A 14 -4.35 -4.71 0.89
C THR A 14 -5.13 -5.89 0.33
N ASP A 15 -5.71 -6.68 1.22
CA ASP A 15 -6.72 -7.69 0.90
C ASP A 15 -8.15 -7.13 1.01
N LEU A 16 -8.28 -5.83 1.32
CA LEU A 16 -9.53 -5.10 1.56
C LEU A 16 -10.35 -5.61 2.76
N SER A 17 -9.73 -6.37 3.66
CA SER A 17 -10.36 -6.78 4.92
C SER A 17 -10.63 -5.59 5.86
N GLU A 18 -11.47 -5.82 6.86
CA GLU A 18 -11.68 -4.84 7.95
C GLU A 18 -10.39 -4.51 8.69
N ASN A 19 -9.50 -5.48 8.88
CA ASN A 19 -8.21 -5.25 9.52
C ASN A 19 -7.29 -4.36 8.66
N ALA A 20 -7.33 -4.56 7.35
CA ALA A 20 -6.56 -3.76 6.40
C ALA A 20 -6.91 -2.27 6.50
N ARG A 21 -8.16 -1.91 6.78
CA ARG A 21 -8.58 -0.51 6.98
C ARG A 21 -7.75 0.23 8.05
N PHE A 22 -7.39 -0.42 9.16
CA PHE A 22 -6.55 0.21 10.19
C PHE A 22 -5.11 0.43 9.70
N ALA A 23 -4.57 -0.54 8.94
CA ALA A 23 -3.26 -0.40 8.30
C ALA A 23 -3.26 0.70 7.23
N ALA A 24 -4.37 0.90 6.51
CA ALA A 24 -4.51 1.99 5.55
C ALA A 24 -4.40 3.36 6.21
N ALA A 25 -5.09 3.57 7.35
CA ALA A 25 -5.00 4.82 8.11
C ALA A 25 -3.56 5.12 8.56
N TYR A 26 -2.82 4.09 8.98
CA TYR A 26 -1.42 4.22 9.33
C TYR A 26 -0.53 4.52 8.12
N ALA A 27 -0.70 3.82 7.01
CA ALA A 27 0.09 4.07 5.79
C ALA A 27 -0.12 5.50 5.26
N ILE A 28 -1.35 6.02 5.33
CA ILE A 28 -1.67 7.40 4.97
C ILE A 28 -0.96 8.39 5.90
N SER A 29 -0.93 8.14 7.21
CA SER A 29 -0.25 9.03 8.15
C SER A 29 1.26 9.06 7.90
N GLN A 30 1.87 7.92 7.56
CA GLN A 30 3.27 7.84 7.16
C GLN A 30 3.53 8.60 5.85
N ALA A 31 2.68 8.43 4.84
CA ALA A 31 2.82 9.13 3.58
C ALA A 31 2.75 10.66 3.77
N SER A 32 1.83 11.12 4.62
CA SER A 32 1.72 12.53 5.01
C SER A 32 2.98 13.03 5.73
N LEU A 33 3.49 12.28 6.71
CA LEU A 33 4.69 12.63 7.48
C LEU A 33 5.92 12.82 6.59
N TYR A 34 6.10 11.97 5.58
CA TYR A 34 7.25 12.02 4.69
C TYR A 34 7.02 12.85 3.42
N GLY A 35 5.81 13.36 3.19
CA GLY A 35 5.43 13.95 1.90
C GLY A 35 5.52 12.94 0.74
N ALA A 36 5.36 11.65 1.03
CA ALA A 36 5.50 10.56 0.09
C ALA A 36 4.20 10.32 -0.69
N LYS A 37 4.31 9.81 -1.92
CA LYS A 37 3.15 9.25 -2.64
C LYS A 37 2.76 7.90 -2.04
N ILE A 38 1.48 7.69 -1.78
CA ILE A 38 0.94 6.38 -1.42
C ILE A 38 0.33 5.68 -2.63
N ILE A 39 0.59 4.37 -2.75
CA ILE A 39 0.04 3.48 -3.79
C ILE A 39 -0.74 2.37 -3.09
N PHE A 40 -2.00 2.19 -3.47
CA PHE A 40 -2.83 1.07 -2.98
C PHE A 40 -2.73 -0.09 -3.97
N LEU A 41 -2.40 -1.29 -3.48
CA LEU A 41 -2.31 -2.50 -4.29
C LEU A 41 -3.21 -3.59 -3.71
N HIS A 42 -4.23 -3.96 -4.47
CA HIS A 42 -5.04 -5.14 -4.21
C HIS A 42 -4.74 -6.20 -5.26
N VAL A 43 -4.37 -7.40 -4.83
CA VAL A 43 -4.10 -8.54 -5.71
C VAL A 43 -5.33 -9.42 -5.73
N LEU A 44 -5.84 -9.70 -6.94
CA LEU A 44 -6.91 -10.67 -7.13
C LEU A 44 -6.29 -12.07 -7.20
N PRO A 45 -6.95 -13.10 -6.65
CA PRO A 45 -6.53 -14.48 -6.88
C PRO A 45 -6.54 -14.77 -8.38
N GLU A 46 -5.65 -15.66 -8.83
CA GLU A 46 -5.71 -16.15 -10.20
C GLU A 46 -7.13 -16.70 -10.45
N GLY A 47 -7.80 -16.14 -11.46
CA GLY A 47 -9.10 -16.65 -11.87
C GLY A 47 -8.92 -18.11 -12.25
N LYS A 48 -9.81 -18.99 -11.77
CA LYS A 48 -9.94 -20.30 -12.41
C LYS A 48 -10.27 -19.99 -13.87
N GLU A 49 -9.45 -20.43 -14.82
CA GLU A 49 -9.87 -20.49 -16.22
C GLU A 49 -11.25 -21.14 -16.23
N ASP A 50 -12.24 -20.41 -16.75
CA ASP A 50 -13.58 -20.95 -16.96
C ASP A 50 -13.38 -22.10 -17.96
N GLN A 51 -13.34 -23.35 -17.47
CA GLN A 51 -13.17 -24.57 -18.28
C GLN A 51 -14.47 -24.89 -19.03
N ARG A 52 -15.02 -23.90 -19.75
CA ARG A 52 -16.20 -24.03 -20.59
C ARG A 52 -15.83 -23.99 -22.06
#